data_AF-A0A546Y869-F1
#
_entry.id   AF-A0A546Y869-F1
#
_cell.length_a   1.000
_cell.length_b   1.000
_cell.length_c   1.000
_cell.angle_alpha   90.00
_cell.angle_beta   90.00
_cell.angle_gamma   90.00
#
_symmetry.space_group_name_H-M   'P 1'
#
loop_
_entity.id
_entity.type
_entity.pdbx_description
1 polymer ?
#
loop_
_entity_poly.entity_id
_entity_poly.type
_entity_poly.pdbx_seq_one_letter_code
_entity_poly.pdbx_strand_id
1 'polypeptide(L)'
;MIDEYGPHVQMGTLAEQMAARYQMDANLELGPHLSHYMEEVEVNISADSFDHVGFMSRICGRLTMTLATAAAPRRREFLQAVVVALQERIDRHSLDVAVDGI
;
A
#
# COMPACT_ATOMS: atom_id res chain seq x y z
N MET A 1 -13.66 -15.05 11.51
CA MET A 1 -12.93 -14.95 12.79
C MET A 1 -11.90 -13.84 12.59
N ILE A 2 -12.16 -12.67 13.17
CA ILE A 2 -11.29 -11.48 13.31
C ILE A 2 -10.35 -11.19 12.12
N ASP A 3 -10.91 -10.62 11.04
CA ASP A 3 -10.14 -9.96 9.96
C ASP A 3 -9.54 -8.62 10.46
N GLU A 4 -9.83 -8.20 11.70
CA GLU A 4 -9.42 -6.91 12.31
C GLU A 4 -7.92 -6.78 12.56
N TYR A 5 -7.13 -7.85 12.44
CA TYR A 5 -5.67 -7.83 12.64
C TYR A 5 -4.89 -8.48 11.48
N GLY A 6 -5.54 -8.70 10.33
CA GLY A 6 -4.89 -9.30 9.17
C GLY A 6 -3.69 -8.47 8.67
N PRO A 7 -2.72 -9.08 7.98
CA PRO A 7 -1.57 -8.38 7.41
C PRO A 7 -1.94 -7.11 6.63
N HIS A 8 -3.07 -7.14 5.90
CA HIS A 8 -3.55 -5.99 5.12
C HIS A 8 -4.00 -4.81 6.01
N VAL A 9 -4.52 -5.08 7.22
CA VAL A 9 -4.86 -4.04 8.20
C VAL A 9 -3.59 -3.39 8.75
N GLN A 10 -2.55 -4.19 9.00
CA GLN A 10 -1.26 -3.70 9.48
C GLN A 10 -0.58 -2.82 8.43
N MET A 11 -0.54 -3.25 7.17
CA MET A 11 0.02 -2.45 6.07
C MET A 11 -0.78 -1.18 5.81
N GLY A 12 -2.11 -1.23 5.87
CA GLY A 12 -2.94 -0.03 5.78
C GLY A 12 -2.62 0.99 6.88
N THR A 13 -2.46 0.51 8.12
CA THR A 13 -2.06 1.37 9.24
C THR A 13 -0.64 1.93 9.08
N LEU A 14 0.31 1.13 8.59
CA LEU A 14 1.67 1.56 8.33
C LEU A 14 1.71 2.69 7.29
N ALA A 15 1.00 2.55 6.17
CA ALA A 15 0.88 3.60 5.15
C ALA A 15 0.34 4.91 5.75
N GLU A 16 -0.69 4.84 6.59
CA GLU A 16 -1.26 6.03 7.23
C GLU A 16 -0.28 6.70 8.21
N GLN A 17 0.47 5.92 8.97
CA GLN A 17 1.53 6.43 9.85
C GLN A 17 2.67 7.07 9.06
N MET A 18 3.09 6.45 7.96
CA MET A 18 4.13 6.99 7.08
C MET A 18 3.65 8.27 6.38
N ALA A 19 2.40 8.34 5.96
CA ALA A 19 1.80 9.56 5.42
C ALA A 19 1.78 10.71 6.44
N ALA A 20 1.49 10.40 7.71
CA ALA A 20 1.54 11.38 8.79
C ALA A 20 2.97 11.87 9.06
N ARG A 21 3.98 10.97 9.04
CA ARG A 21 5.40 11.33 9.18
C ARG A 21 5.86 12.22 8.02
N TYR A 22 5.52 11.85 6.78
CA TYR A 22 5.83 12.63 5.58
C TYR A 22 5.17 14.00 5.57
N GLN A 23 3.97 14.12 6.16
CA GLN A 23 3.33 15.42 6.37
C GLN A 23 4.08 16.29 7.38
N MET A 24 4.57 15.70 8.47
CA MET A 24 5.21 16.43 9.57
C MET A 24 6.66 16.85 9.26
N ASP A 25 7.43 16.00 8.59
CA ASP A 25 8.83 16.27 8.27
C ASP A 25 8.97 16.70 6.81
N ALA A 26 9.26 17.99 6.63
CA ALA A 26 9.37 18.55 5.30
C ALA A 26 10.62 18.11 4.52
N ASN A 27 11.61 17.53 5.19
CA ASN A 27 12.85 17.04 4.60
C ASN A 27 12.74 15.59 4.12
N LEU A 28 11.66 14.88 4.46
CA LEU A 28 11.43 13.55 3.92
C LEU A 28 11.14 13.65 2.43
N GLU A 29 11.92 12.91 1.65
CA GLU A 29 11.76 12.78 0.21
C GLU A 29 10.73 11.70 -0.11
N LEU A 30 9.83 11.97 -1.05
CA LEU A 30 8.75 11.06 -1.42
C LEU A 30 9.27 9.71 -1.90
N GLY A 31 10.29 9.71 -2.77
CA GLY A 31 10.82 8.49 -3.41
C GLY A 31 11.31 7.45 -2.40
N PRO A 32 12.34 7.75 -1.58
CA PRO A 32 12.84 6.81 -0.58
C PRO A 32 11.78 6.37 0.43
N HIS A 33 10.89 7.30 0.82
CA HIS A 33 9.83 7.01 1.78
C HIS A 33 8.75 6.08 1.21
N LEU A 34 8.41 6.24 -0.08
CA LEU A 34 7.53 5.34 -0.81
C LEU A 34 8.18 3.97 -1.02
N SER A 35 9.45 3.94 -1.44
CA SER A 35 10.21 2.70 -1.64
C SER A 35 10.22 1.86 -0.37
N HIS A 36 10.52 2.48 0.78
CA HIS A 36 10.52 1.79 2.06
C HIS A 36 9.15 1.16 2.38
N TYR A 37 8.06 1.87 2.14
CA TYR A 37 6.72 1.31 2.33
C TYR A 37 6.46 0.10 1.41
N MET A 38 6.83 0.19 0.13
CA MET A 38 6.62 -0.89 -0.82
C MET A 38 7.47 -2.13 -0.48
N GLU A 39 8.69 -1.96 0.04
CA GLU A 39 9.52 -3.07 0.53
C GLU A 39 8.82 -3.87 1.65
N GLU A 40 8.18 -3.19 2.60
CA GLU A 40 7.42 -3.85 3.68
C GLU A 40 6.22 -4.63 3.14
N VAL A 41 5.54 -4.09 2.13
CA VAL A 41 4.45 -4.79 1.42
C VAL A 41 4.96 -6.06 0.75
N GLU A 42 6.11 -6.00 0.08
CA GLU A 42 6.72 -7.15 -0.60
C GLU A 42 7.18 -8.25 0.38
N VAL A 43 7.69 -7.87 1.56
CA VAL A 43 8.02 -8.82 2.63
C VAL A 43 6.77 -9.58 3.09
N ASN A 44 5.63 -8.89 3.23
CA ASN A 44 4.37 -9.51 3.63
C ASN A 44 3.79 -10.41 2.53
N ILE A 45 3.87 -10.00 1.27
CA ILE A 45 3.52 -10.81 0.10
C ILE A 45 4.36 -12.09 0.07
N SER A 46 5.66 -11.98 0.31
CA SER A 46 6.57 -13.15 0.31
C SER A 46 6.33 -14.09 1.49
N ALA A 47 5.81 -13.58 2.60
CA ALA A 47 5.55 -14.36 3.81
C ALA A 47 4.20 -15.09 3.81
N ASP A 48 3.20 -14.62 3.03
CA ASP A 48 1.85 -15.18 3.01
C ASP A 48 1.53 -15.80 1.63
N SER A 49 1.07 -17.05 1.61
CA SER A 49 0.97 -17.84 0.38
C SER A 49 -0.36 -17.77 -0.35
N PHE A 50 -1.40 -17.07 0.16
CA PHE A 50 -2.76 -17.43 -0.27
C PHE A 50 -3.58 -16.41 -1.09
N ASP A 51 -3.24 -15.11 -1.11
CA ASP A 51 -3.92 -14.14 -2.01
C ASP A 51 -3.20 -12.78 -2.07
N HIS A 52 -2.13 -12.67 -2.86
CA HIS A 52 -1.35 -11.43 -2.98
C HIS A 52 -2.17 -10.28 -3.56
N VAL A 53 -2.99 -10.58 -4.57
CA VAL A 53 -3.84 -9.58 -5.23
C VAL A 53 -4.92 -9.06 -4.28
N GLY A 54 -5.65 -9.93 -3.60
CA GLY A 54 -6.66 -9.47 -2.64
C GLY A 54 -6.06 -8.80 -1.42
N PHE A 55 -4.88 -9.22 -0.97
CA PHE A 55 -4.12 -8.50 0.08
C PHE A 55 -3.83 -7.05 -0.33
N MET A 56 -3.21 -6.84 -1.50
CA MET A 56 -2.90 -5.50 -2.00
C MET A 56 -4.17 -4.69 -2.30
N SER A 57 -5.22 -5.32 -2.83
CA SER A 57 -6.49 -4.67 -3.16
C SER A 57 -7.19 -4.12 -1.91
N ARG A 58 -7.21 -4.87 -0.80
CA ARG A 58 -7.77 -4.40 0.48
C ARG A 58 -7.02 -3.20 1.03
N ILE A 59 -5.68 -3.20 0.94
CA ILE A 59 -4.85 -2.05 1.34
C ILE A 59 -5.19 -0.85 0.47
N CYS A 60 -5.18 -1.02 -0.85
CA CYS A 60 -5.47 0.04 -1.82
C CYS A 60 -6.86 0.67 -1.61
N GLY A 61 -7.88 -0.16 -1.38
CA GLY A 61 -9.24 0.31 -1.09
C GLY A 61 -9.32 1.18 0.16
N ARG A 62 -8.70 0.75 1.27
CA ARG A 62 -8.62 1.54 2.51
C ARG A 62 -7.90 2.88 2.29
N LEU A 63 -6.74 2.85 1.64
CA LEU A 63 -5.94 4.07 1.44
C LEU A 63 -6.62 5.05 0.48
N THR A 64 -7.39 4.57 -0.49
CA THR A 64 -8.21 5.41 -1.36
C THR A 64 -9.29 6.16 -0.56
N MET A 65 -9.93 5.49 0.41
CA MET A 65 -10.89 6.16 1.32
C MET A 65 -10.18 7.20 2.23
N THR A 66 -9.02 6.87 2.78
CA THR A 66 -8.22 7.82 3.57
C THR A 66 -7.78 9.02 2.72
N LEU A 67 -7.36 8.80 1.47
CA LEU A 67 -6.99 9.86 0.54
C LEU A 67 -8.16 10.80 0.23
N ALA A 68 -9.37 10.25 0.06
CA ALA A 68 -10.57 11.05 -0.21
C ALA A 68 -10.87 12.05 0.93
N THR A 69 -10.53 11.72 2.17
CA THR A 69 -10.80 12.54 3.37
C THR A 69 -9.60 13.36 3.84
N ALA A 70 -8.38 13.07 3.35
CA ALA A 70 -7.17 13.79 3.76
C ALA A 70 -7.14 15.22 3.20
N ALA A 71 -7.04 16.25 4.06
CA ALA A 71 -6.95 17.64 3.64
C ALA A 71 -5.51 18.13 3.35
N ALA A 72 -4.51 17.54 4.01
CA ALA A 72 -3.13 18.01 3.93
C ALA A 72 -2.44 17.60 2.62
N PRO A 73 -1.83 18.52 1.85
CA PRO A 73 -1.32 18.24 0.51
C PRO A 73 -0.20 17.19 0.52
N ARG A 74 0.77 17.27 1.44
CA ARG A 74 1.83 16.25 1.57
C ARG A 74 1.29 14.87 1.94
N ARG A 75 0.31 14.81 2.85
CA ARG A 75 -0.32 13.54 3.22
C ARG A 75 -1.03 12.92 2.01
N ARG A 76 -1.73 13.73 1.23
CA ARG A 76 -2.39 13.31 -0.01
C ARG A 76 -1.37 12.83 -1.05
N GLU A 77 -0.27 13.56 -1.24
CA GLU A 77 0.82 13.20 -2.15
C GLU A 77 1.36 11.80 -1.85
N PHE A 78 1.70 11.52 -0.59
CA PHE A 78 2.19 10.20 -0.20
C PHE A 78 1.13 9.11 -0.38
N LEU A 79 -0.10 9.33 0.11
CA LEU A 79 -1.19 8.35 -0.03
C LEU A 79 -1.51 8.05 -1.50
N GLN A 80 -1.50 9.07 -2.37
CA GLN A 80 -1.72 8.90 -3.79
C GLN A 80 -0.59 8.09 -4.43
N ALA A 81 0.67 8.37 -4.09
CA ALA A 81 1.80 7.63 -4.62
C ALA A 81 1.75 6.15 -4.21
N VAL A 82 1.36 5.86 -2.97
CA VAL A 82 1.16 4.48 -2.49
C VAL A 82 0.02 3.78 -3.25
N VAL A 83 -1.14 4.43 -3.44
CA VAL A 83 -2.26 3.86 -4.18
C VAL A 83 -1.87 3.52 -5.61
N VAL A 84 -1.14 4.42 -6.29
CA VAL A 84 -0.64 4.18 -7.66
C VAL A 84 0.32 2.99 -7.68
N ALA A 85 1.32 2.97 -6.80
CA ALA A 85 2.31 1.90 -6.76
C ALA A 85 1.68 0.52 -6.46
N LEU A 86 0.71 0.46 -5.54
CA LEU A 86 -0.04 -0.76 -5.25
C LEU A 86 -0.88 -1.19 -6.46
N GLN A 87 -1.53 -0.26 -7.16
CA GLN A 87 -2.34 -0.57 -8.33
C GLN A 87 -1.49 -1.12 -9.49
N GLU A 88 -0.32 -0.54 -9.74
CA GLU A 88 0.66 -1.04 -10.71
C GLU A 88 1.20 -2.43 -10.32
N ARG A 89 1.31 -2.72 -9.02
CA ARG A 89 1.74 -4.03 -8.54
C ARG A 89 0.65 -5.08 -8.71
N ILE A 90 -0.59 -4.74 -8.38
CA ILE A 90 -1.78 -5.58 -8.58
C ILE A 90 -1.94 -5.95 -10.06
N ASP A 91 -1.81 -4.98 -10.96
CA ASP A 91 -1.91 -5.21 -12.40
C ASP A 91 -0.85 -6.20 -12.89
N ARG A 92 0.42 -6.00 -12.48
CA ARG A 92 1.53 -6.91 -12.80
C ARG A 92 1.30 -8.34 -12.29
N HIS A 93 0.85 -8.50 -11.04
CA HIS A 93 0.56 -9.83 -10.49
C HIS A 93 -0.65 -10.50 -11.17
N SER A 94 -1.64 -9.72 -11.57
CA SER A 94 -2.82 -10.24 -12.28
C SER A 94 -2.45 -10.75 -13.68
N LEU A 95 -1.52 -10.07 -14.35
CA LEU A 95 -0.97 -10.51 -15.62
C LEU A 95 -0.11 -11.77 -15.50
N ASP A 96 0.74 -11.85 -14.47
CA ASP A 96 1.63 -13.00 -14.23
C ASP A 96 0.83 -14.29 -14.00
N VAL A 97 -0.21 -14.23 -13.15
CA VAL A 97 -1.13 -15.36 -12.92
C VAL A 97 -1.87 -15.78 -14.19
N ALA A 98 -2.18 -14.84 -15.09
CA ALA A 98 -2.84 -15.15 -16.37
C ALA A 98 -1.90 -15.83 -17.38
N VAL A 99 -0.59 -15.64 -17.27
CA VAL A 99 0.42 -16.23 -18.16
C VAL A 99 0.85 -17.63 -17.71
N ASP A 100 0.89 -17.90 -16.41
CA ASP A 100 1.26 -19.22 -15.84
C ASP A 100 0.15 -20.29 -15.99
N GLY A 101 -1.06 -19.87 -16.37
CA GLY A 101 -2.24 -20.74 -16.54
C GLY A 101 -2.49 -21.31 -17.95
N ILE A 102 -1.54 -21.19 -18.89
CA ILE A 102 -1.65 -21.66 -20.30
C ILE A 102 -0.74 -22.86 -20.57
#